data_AF-A0A1V3XE84-F1
#
_entry.id   AF-A0A1V3XE84-F1
#
_cell.length_a   1.000
_cell.length_b   1.000
_cell.length_c   1.000
_cell.angle_alpha   90.00
_cell.angle_beta   90.00
_cell.angle_gamma   90.00
#
_symmetry.space_group_name_H-M   'P 1'
#
loop_
_entity.id
_entity.type
_entity.pdbx_description
1 polymer ?
#
loop_
_entity_poly.entity_id
_entity_poly.type
_entity_poly.pdbx_seq_one_letter_code
_entity_poly.pdbx_strand_id
1 'polypeptide(L)'
;MKQANIPFTIVEKNAGPGGTWWENSYPGARVDVANHFYCYSFEPNNDWTHFFAEQGELQDYFTQVMDKYGVAEHVRWNTEALAAEWDDAEGMWSVLLGSPDGQTSVSARAVITAVGQLNRPHIPSFDGADTFEGRRFTPRPGTTPST
;
A
#
# COMPACT_ATOMS: atom_id res chain seq x y z
N MET A 1 -16.04 2.51 -9.02
CA MET A 1 -15.53 2.92 -10.35
C MET A 1 -15.89 1.90 -11.43
N LYS A 2 -15.36 0.67 -11.39
CA LYS A 2 -15.68 -0.41 -12.36
C LYS A 2 -17.19 -0.66 -12.55
N GLN A 3 -17.93 -0.86 -11.45
CA GLN A 3 -19.40 -1.04 -11.48
C GLN A 3 -20.17 0.17 -12.06
N ALA A 4 -19.61 1.38 -11.94
CA ALA A 4 -20.21 2.60 -12.49
C ALA A 4 -19.74 2.89 -13.93
N ASN A 5 -18.95 1.99 -14.52
CA ASN A 5 -18.38 2.12 -15.85
C ASN A 5 -17.55 3.40 -16.05
N ILE A 6 -16.89 3.87 -14.99
CA ILE A 6 -15.99 5.03 -15.00
C ILE A 6 -14.56 4.51 -15.16
N PRO A 7 -13.78 4.96 -16.17
CA PRO A 7 -12.39 4.57 -16.33
C PRO A 7 -11.53 5.10 -15.18
N PHE A 8 -10.61 4.27 -14.70
CA PHE A 8 -9.75 4.59 -13.57
C PHE A 8 -8.41 3.88 -13.67
N THR A 9 -7.41 4.44 -12.99
CA THR A 9 -6.09 3.86 -12.79
C THR A 9 -5.78 3.95 -11.30
N ILE A 10 -5.26 2.86 -10.72
CA ILE A 10 -4.73 2.84 -9.37
C ILE A 10 -3.21 2.95 -9.46
N VAL A 11 -2.61 3.72 -8.57
CA VAL A 11 -1.16 3.86 -8.45
C VAL A 11 -0.75 3.30 -7.10
N GLU A 12 0.15 2.33 -7.10
CA GLU A 12 0.65 1.68 -5.88
C GLU A 12 2.17 1.56 -5.94
N LYS A 13 2.84 2.03 -4.88
CA LYS A 13 4.30 2.06 -4.79
C LYS A 13 4.90 0.67 -4.56
N ASN A 14 4.12 -0.24 -4.00
CA ASN A 14 4.52 -1.61 -3.75
C ASN A 14 4.36 -2.48 -5.00
N ALA A 15 4.95 -3.68 -4.96
CA ALA A 15 4.85 -4.67 -6.06
C ALA A 15 3.60 -5.56 -5.94
N GLY A 16 2.76 -5.37 -4.92
CA GLY A 16 1.53 -6.13 -4.74
C GLY A 16 0.59 -5.53 -3.70
N PRO A 17 -0.59 -6.15 -3.52
CA PRO A 17 -1.69 -5.58 -2.75
C PRO A 17 -1.49 -5.73 -1.23
N GLY A 18 -2.27 -4.97 -0.46
CA GLY A 18 -2.36 -5.09 1.00
C GLY A 18 -1.89 -3.86 1.78
N GLY A 19 -1.22 -2.90 1.13
CA GLY A 19 -0.84 -1.62 1.73
C GLY A 19 -0.01 -1.81 2.99
N THR A 20 -0.55 -1.43 4.15
CA THR A 20 0.12 -1.65 5.46
C THR A 20 0.52 -3.11 5.68
N TRP A 21 -0.29 -4.07 5.24
CA TRP A 21 0.03 -5.50 5.36
C TRP A 21 1.09 -5.96 4.38
N TRP A 22 1.29 -5.24 3.26
CA TRP A 22 2.45 -5.47 2.39
C TRP A 22 3.75 -4.99 3.05
N GLU A 23 3.71 -3.82 3.71
CA GLU A 23 4.91 -3.19 4.27
C GLU A 23 5.37 -3.80 5.61
N ASN A 24 4.46 -4.41 6.38
CA ASN A 24 4.74 -4.87 7.75
C ASN A 24 4.80 -6.40 7.86
N SER A 25 5.92 -6.99 7.48
CA SER A 25 6.14 -8.45 7.51
C SER A 25 6.98 -8.93 8.69
N TYR A 26 6.95 -8.23 9.84
CA TYR A 26 7.71 -8.63 11.01
C TYR A 26 7.07 -9.87 11.70
N PRO A 27 7.85 -10.74 12.35
CA PRO A 27 7.32 -11.93 13.00
C PRO A 27 6.21 -11.58 14.02
N GLY A 28 5.03 -12.20 13.86
CA GLY A 28 3.88 -12.01 14.75
C GLY A 28 2.98 -10.81 14.40
N ALA A 29 3.21 -10.13 13.27
CA ALA A 29 2.31 -9.11 12.73
C ALA A 29 0.91 -9.70 12.49
N ARG A 30 -0.09 -9.11 13.14
CA ARG A 30 -1.48 -9.60 13.15
C ARG A 30 -2.47 -8.45 13.37
N VAL A 31 -3.73 -8.68 13.05
CA VAL A 31 -4.81 -7.74 13.42
C VAL A 31 -5.10 -7.75 14.92
N ASP A 32 -5.60 -6.62 15.42
CA ASP A 32 -6.06 -6.43 16.79
C ASP A 32 -7.59 -6.61 16.96
N VAL A 33 -8.31 -6.78 15.85
CA VAL A 33 -9.76 -7.04 15.81
C VAL A 33 -10.04 -8.45 15.30
N ALA A 34 -11.17 -9.03 15.73
CA ALA A 34 -11.57 -10.36 15.28
C ALA A 34 -11.78 -10.38 13.75
N ASN A 35 -11.28 -11.42 13.09
CA ASN A 35 -11.21 -11.49 11.62
C ASN A 35 -12.54 -11.34 10.90
N HIS A 36 -13.64 -11.74 11.54
CA HIS A 36 -14.97 -11.61 10.96
C HIS A 36 -15.41 -10.14 10.80
N PHE A 37 -14.73 -9.22 11.48
CA PHE A 37 -14.88 -7.77 11.30
C PHE A 37 -13.79 -7.14 10.43
N TYR A 38 -12.73 -7.89 10.08
CA TYR A 38 -11.60 -7.41 9.27
C TYR A 38 -11.61 -8.01 7.86
N CYS A 39 -12.80 -8.08 7.26
CA CYS A 39 -13.00 -8.41 5.86
C CYS A 39 -13.90 -7.35 5.21
N TYR A 40 -13.96 -7.34 3.89
CA TYR A 40 -14.88 -6.47 3.18
C TYR A 40 -16.29 -7.00 3.40
N SER A 41 -17.25 -6.12 3.68
CA SER A 41 -18.65 -6.53 3.86
C SER A 41 -19.25 -7.16 2.61
N PHE A 42 -18.73 -6.83 1.43
CA PHE A 42 -19.12 -7.44 0.16
C PHE A 42 -18.36 -8.73 -0.18
N GLU A 43 -17.32 -9.06 0.60
CA GLU A 43 -16.53 -10.28 0.43
C GLU A 43 -16.11 -10.85 1.78
N PRO A 44 -17.06 -11.41 2.54
CA PRO A 44 -16.76 -12.08 3.80
C PRO A 44 -15.89 -13.31 3.54
N ASN A 45 -14.92 -13.55 4.42
CA ASN A 45 -14.08 -14.73 4.37
C ASN A 45 -14.36 -15.61 5.60
N ASN A 46 -14.67 -16.89 5.37
CA ASN A 46 -14.92 -17.88 6.42
C ASN A 46 -13.73 -18.85 6.61
N ASP A 47 -12.73 -18.76 5.75
CA ASP A 47 -11.58 -19.68 5.71
C ASP A 47 -10.40 -19.17 6.56
N TRP A 48 -10.66 -18.23 7.49
CA TRP A 48 -9.65 -17.77 8.43
C TRP A 48 -9.20 -18.92 9.35
N THR A 49 -7.91 -19.20 9.31
CA THR A 49 -7.20 -20.17 10.15
C THR A 49 -7.00 -19.67 11.59
N HIS A 50 -6.93 -18.35 11.77
CA HIS A 50 -6.77 -17.71 13.08
C HIS A 50 -7.99 -16.87 13.46
N PHE A 51 -8.19 -16.62 14.76
CA PHE A 51 -9.20 -15.65 15.23
C PHE A 51 -8.74 -14.20 14.98
N PHE A 52 -7.43 -13.97 15.10
CA PHE A 52 -6.72 -12.76 14.72
C PHE A 52 -5.72 -13.13 13.61
N ALA A 53 -6.02 -12.71 12.38
CA ALA A 53 -5.28 -13.09 11.18
C ALA A 53 -3.87 -12.56 11.24
N GLU A 54 -2.93 -13.38 10.81
CA GLU A 54 -1.55 -12.99 10.61
C GLU A 54 -1.39 -12.27 9.27
N GLN A 55 -0.31 -11.51 9.12
CA GLN A 55 -0.06 -10.71 7.92
C GLN A 55 -0.15 -11.52 6.62
N GLY A 56 0.38 -12.74 6.58
CA GLY A 56 0.36 -13.57 5.37
C GLY A 56 -1.06 -13.95 4.94
N GLU A 57 -1.93 -14.26 5.89
CA GLU A 57 -3.32 -14.60 5.64
C GLU A 57 -4.12 -13.41 5.09
N LEU A 58 -3.82 -12.20 5.57
CA LEU A 58 -4.40 -10.96 5.06
C LEU A 58 -3.90 -10.65 3.66
N GLN A 59 -2.61 -10.87 3.39
CA GLN A 59 -2.03 -10.68 2.05
C GLN A 59 -2.68 -11.60 1.02
N ASP A 60 -2.91 -12.86 1.37
CA ASP A 60 -3.61 -13.83 0.53
C ASP A 60 -5.07 -13.40 0.29
N TYR A 61 -5.78 -12.99 1.33
CA TYR A 61 -7.14 -12.48 1.22
C TYR A 61 -7.22 -11.27 0.26
N PHE A 62 -6.35 -10.26 0.41
CA PHE A 62 -6.37 -9.09 -0.48
C PHE A 62 -6.02 -9.43 -1.92
N THR A 63 -5.08 -10.35 -2.13
CA THR A 63 -4.73 -10.86 -3.46
C THR A 63 -5.94 -11.53 -4.12
N GLN A 64 -6.60 -12.45 -3.42
CA GLN A 64 -7.78 -13.15 -3.92
C GLN A 64 -8.94 -12.21 -4.26
N VAL A 65 -9.21 -11.21 -3.40
CA VAL A 65 -10.24 -10.19 -3.67
C VAL A 65 -9.88 -9.40 -4.91
N MET A 66 -8.64 -8.94 -5.03
CA MET A 66 -8.20 -8.13 -6.17
C MET A 66 -8.32 -8.90 -7.49
N ASP A 67 -7.98 -10.19 -7.49
CA ASP A 67 -8.10 -11.07 -8.65
C ASP A 67 -9.56 -11.36 -9.00
N LYS A 68 -10.39 -11.69 -8.00
CA LYS A 68 -11.84 -11.99 -8.20
C LYS A 68 -12.58 -10.87 -8.93
N TYR A 69 -12.27 -9.61 -8.60
CA TYR A 69 -12.93 -8.46 -9.21
C TYR A 69 -12.17 -7.90 -10.44
N GLY A 70 -11.04 -8.52 -10.81
CA GLY A 70 -10.17 -8.04 -11.89
C GLY A 70 -9.74 -6.60 -11.65
N VAL A 71 -9.28 -6.28 -10.44
CA VAL A 71 -8.80 -4.93 -10.10
C VAL A 71 -7.30 -4.81 -10.39
N ALA A 72 -6.55 -5.91 -10.32
CA ALA A 72 -5.10 -5.93 -10.56
C ALA A 72 -4.69 -5.33 -11.91
N GLU A 73 -5.51 -5.54 -12.96
CA GLU A 73 -5.28 -5.02 -14.32
C GLU A 73 -5.34 -3.48 -14.41
N HIS A 74 -5.93 -2.82 -13.42
CA HIS A 74 -6.05 -1.37 -13.35
C HIS A 74 -4.96 -0.72 -12.48
N VAL A 75 -4.04 -1.50 -11.91
CA VAL A 75 -3.00 -1.02 -11.00
C VAL A 75 -1.68 -0.82 -11.75
N ARG A 76 -1.07 0.35 -11.57
CA ARG A 76 0.33 0.61 -11.86
C ARG A 76 1.14 0.36 -10.60
N TRP A 77 1.75 -0.82 -10.54
CA TRP A 77 2.64 -1.24 -9.46
C TRP A 77 3.98 -0.52 -9.51
N ASN A 78 4.74 -0.57 -8.41
CA ASN A 78 6.04 0.07 -8.29
C ASN A 78 6.02 1.55 -8.71
N THR A 79 4.91 2.23 -8.48
CA THR A 79 4.68 3.61 -8.92
C THR A 79 4.18 4.44 -7.75
N GLU A 80 4.86 5.53 -7.43
CA GLU A 80 4.48 6.44 -6.35
C GLU A 80 3.92 7.75 -6.93
N ALA A 81 2.80 8.24 -6.41
CA ALA A 81 2.33 9.59 -6.70
C ALA A 81 3.12 10.60 -5.86
N LEU A 82 3.92 11.44 -6.52
CA LEU A 82 4.84 12.39 -5.89
C LEU A 82 4.18 13.75 -5.64
N ALA A 83 3.33 14.20 -6.57
CA ALA A 83 2.61 15.46 -6.47
C ALA A 83 1.29 15.39 -7.25
N ALA A 84 0.32 16.23 -6.88
CA ALA A 84 -0.91 16.43 -7.62
C ALA A 84 -1.25 17.92 -7.60
N GLU A 85 -1.37 18.52 -8.79
CA GLU A 85 -1.63 19.94 -8.98
C GLU A 85 -2.89 20.11 -9.83
N TRP A 86 -3.75 21.06 -9.44
CA TRP A 86 -4.96 21.37 -10.18
C TRP A 86 -4.66 22.42 -11.26
N ASP A 87 -5.07 22.14 -12.50
CA ASP A 87 -5.04 23.07 -13.62
C ASP A 87 -6.44 23.65 -13.83
N ASP A 88 -6.62 24.93 -13.49
CA ASP A 88 -7.88 25.65 -13.66
C ASP A 88 -8.27 25.87 -15.12
N ALA A 89 -7.30 25.94 -16.05
CA ALA A 89 -7.57 26.17 -17.46
C ALA A 89 -8.11 24.89 -18.12
N GLU A 90 -7.56 23.72 -17.77
CA GLU A 90 -8.00 22.43 -18.30
C GLU A 90 -9.11 21.79 -17.47
N GLY A 91 -9.31 22.23 -16.22
CA GLY A 91 -10.24 21.61 -15.28
C GLY A 91 -9.83 20.17 -14.94
N MET A 92 -8.53 19.92 -14.82
CA MET A 92 -7.97 18.59 -14.56
C MET A 92 -6.83 18.65 -13.53
N TRP A 93 -6.61 17.53 -12.85
CA TRP A 93 -5.42 17.30 -12.04
C TRP A 93 -4.28 16.82 -12.92
N SER A 94 -3.10 17.43 -12.78
CA SER A 94 -1.82 16.88 -13.21
C SER A 94 -1.17 16.15 -12.04
N VAL A 95 -0.96 14.85 -12.16
CA VAL A 95 -0.37 14.01 -11.11
C VAL A 95 1.01 13.54 -11.56
N LEU A 96 2.04 13.94 -10.81
CA LEU A 96 3.41 13.49 -11.02
C LEU A 96 3.59 12.11 -10.39
N LEU A 97 4.02 11.15 -11.20
CA LEU A 97 4.28 9.77 -10.81
C LEU A 97 5.79 9.49 -10.90
N GLY A 98 6.33 8.79 -9.90
CA GLY A 98 7.68 8.24 -9.91
C GLY A 98 7.64 6.72 -10.01
N SER A 99 8.52 6.15 -10.83
CA SER A 99 8.69 4.70 -11.02
C SER A 99 10.17 4.36 -11.23
N PRO A 100 10.58 3.08 -11.25
CA PRO A 100 11.93 2.69 -11.62
C PRO A 100 12.38 3.22 -13.00
N ASP A 101 11.44 3.47 -13.91
CA ASP A 101 11.70 3.99 -15.26
C ASP A 101 11.82 5.53 -15.29
N GLY A 102 11.64 6.20 -14.16
CA GLY A 102 11.71 7.65 -14.01
C GLY A 102 10.36 8.27 -13.65
N GLN A 103 10.26 9.59 -13.88
CA GLN A 103 9.07 10.38 -13.56
C GLN A 103 8.21 10.65 -14.79
N THR A 104 6.89 10.59 -14.61
CA THR A 104 5.90 10.87 -15.67
C THR A 104 4.69 11.59 -15.08
N SER A 105 4.03 12.45 -15.84
CA SER A 105 2.76 13.06 -15.43
C SER A 105 1.58 12.40 -16.11
N VAL A 106 0.49 12.26 -15.35
CA VAL A 106 -0.81 11.83 -15.87
C VAL A 106 -1.89 12.86 -15.52
N SER A 107 -2.84 13.04 -16.43
CA SER A 107 -3.99 13.94 -16.19
C SER A 107 -5.22 13.15 -15.74
N ALA A 108 -5.96 13.66 -14.77
CA ALA A 108 -7.18 13.05 -14.25
C ALA A 108 -8.24 14.09 -13.88
N ARG A 109 -9.52 13.77 -14.08
CA ARG A 109 -10.63 14.65 -13.66
C ARG A 109 -10.89 14.63 -12.15
N ALA A 110 -10.48 13.56 -11.48
CA ALA A 110 -10.62 13.39 -10.05
C ALA A 110 -9.43 12.59 -9.51
N VAL A 111 -8.99 12.93 -8.30
CA VAL A 111 -7.96 12.20 -7.56
C VAL A 111 -8.59 11.71 -6.26
N ILE A 112 -8.49 10.42 -5.99
CA ILE A 112 -8.99 9.79 -4.77
C ILE A 112 -7.78 9.26 -4.00
N THR A 113 -7.57 9.76 -2.79
CA THR A 113 -6.42 9.37 -1.96
C THR A 113 -6.80 8.19 -1.04
N ALA A 114 -6.11 7.07 -1.22
CA ALA A 114 -6.24 5.86 -0.40
C ALA A 114 -4.87 5.44 0.20
N VAL A 115 -4.03 6.42 0.51
CA VAL A 115 -2.61 6.23 0.87
C VAL A 115 -2.37 5.68 2.29
N GLY A 116 -3.44 5.54 3.09
CA GLY A 116 -3.37 5.13 4.50
C GLY A 116 -2.76 6.20 5.42
N GLN A 117 -2.89 5.99 6.73
CA GLN A 117 -2.34 6.90 7.75
C GLN A 117 -0.96 6.50 8.28
N LEU A 118 -0.54 5.24 8.07
CA LEU A 118 0.66 4.64 8.69
C LEU A 118 1.74 4.28 7.66
N ASN A 119 1.84 5.03 6.56
CA ASN A 119 2.69 4.68 5.42
C ASN A 119 4.13 5.24 5.49
N ARG A 120 4.43 6.11 6.47
CA ARG A 120 5.75 6.71 6.70
C ARG A 120 6.26 6.34 8.09
N PRO A 121 7.39 5.60 8.19
CA PRO A 121 7.94 5.22 9.48
C PRO A 121 8.56 6.44 10.17
N HIS A 122 8.33 6.57 11.47
CA HIS A 122 9.02 7.54 12.29
C HIS A 122 10.26 6.88 12.92
N ILE A 123 11.45 7.33 12.52
CA ILE A 123 12.71 6.89 13.13
C ILE A 123 13.07 7.93 14.20
N PRO A 124 12.96 7.60 15.50
CA PRO A 124 13.31 8.54 16.55
C PRO A 124 14.83 8.79 16.55
N SER A 125 15.22 10.04 16.73
CA SER A 125 16.61 10.42 17.01
C SER A 125 16.89 10.27 18.50
N PHE A 126 17.99 9.60 18.84
CA PHE A 126 18.49 9.50 20.21
C PHE A 126 20.02 9.38 20.19
N ASP A 127 20.67 9.87 21.25
CA ASP A 127 22.13 9.85 21.34
C ASP A 127 22.67 8.42 21.28
N GLY A 128 23.66 8.20 20.40
CA GLY A 128 24.26 6.90 20.17
C GLY A 128 23.49 5.99 19.20
N ALA A 129 22.39 6.45 18.61
CA ALA A 129 21.67 5.71 17.57
C ALA A 129 22.56 5.38 16.38
N ASP A 130 23.40 6.32 15.94
CA ASP A 130 24.29 6.15 14.78
C ASP A 130 25.52 5.29 15.08
N THR A 131 25.94 5.21 16.34
CA THR A 131 27.14 4.47 16.77
C THR A 131 26.87 3.02 17.17
N PHE A 132 25.62 2.56 17.08
CA PHE A 132 25.26 1.18 17.42
C PHE A 132 25.73 0.19 16.34
N GLU A 133 26.66 -0.70 16.69
CA GLU A 133 27.25 -1.69 15.77
C GLU A 133 26.41 -2.98 15.60
N GLY A 134 25.34 -3.14 16.39
CA GLY A 134 24.46 -4.30 16.28
C GLY A 134 23.45 -4.19 15.12
N ARG A 135 22.75 -5.30 14.83
CA ARG A 135 21.68 -5.31 13.83
C ARG A 135 20.52 -4.42 14.26
N ARG A 136 20.19 -3.43 13.43
CA ARG A 136 19.04 -2.54 13.60
C ARG A 136 17.86 -3.08 12.82
N PHE A 137 16.71 -3.19 13.47
CA PHE A 137 15.46 -3.56 12.84
C PHE A 137 14.44 -2.47 13.15
N THR A 138 14.01 -1.78 12.10
CA THR A 138 12.76 -1.02 12.13
C THR A 138 11.67 -1.89 11.50
N PRO A 139 10.39 -1.74 11.86
CA PRO A 139 9.27 -2.42 11.20
C PRO A 139 9.09 -2.09 9.69
N ARG A 140 10.17 -1.70 8.99
CA ARG A 140 10.30 -1.62 7.53
C ARG A 140 11.71 -2.08 7.12
N PRO A 141 11.87 -3.20 6.41
CA PRO A 141 13.12 -3.56 5.77
C PRO A 141 13.12 -3.12 4.29
N GLY A 142 13.96 -2.14 3.98
CA GLY A 142 14.67 -2.06 2.72
C GLY A 142 16.13 -2.39 3.02
N THR A 143 16.43 -3.68 3.13
CA THR A 143 17.74 -4.20 3.52
C THR A 143 18.76 -4.01 2.41
N THR A 144 19.71 -3.09 2.61
CA THR A 144 21.12 -3.42 2.34
C THR A 144 21.83 -3.37 3.69
N PRO A 145 22.44 -4.46 4.17
CA PRO A 145 23.40 -4.36 5.25
C PRO A 145 24.63 -3.64 4.68
N SER A 146 24.88 -2.40 5.11
CA SER A 146 26.23 -1.85 4.99
C SER A 146 27.11 -2.65 5.94
N THR A 147 28.06 -3.38 5.36
CA THR A 147 29.22 -3.97 6.04
C THR A 147 29.97 -2.95 6.88
#